data_AF-A0A4S2T7T8-F1
#
_entry.id   AF-A0A4S2T7T8-F1
#
_cell.length_a   1.000
_cell.length_b   1.000
_cell.length_c   1.000
_cell.angle_alpha   90.00
_cell.angle_beta   90.00
_cell.angle_gamma   90.00
#
_symmetry.space_group_name_H-M   'P 1'
#
loop_
_entity.id
_entity.type
_entity.pdbx_description
1 polymer ?
#
loop_
_entity_poly.entity_id
_entity_poly.type
_entity_poly.pdbx_seq_one_letter_code
_entity_poly.pdbx_strand_id
1 'polypeptide(L)'
;MTDIKWPGAAFTVGPLCMTGYGLIRLTDDVHGPGLAWSLSHLVLLAGVLAFVPVFLELRRMVARGRGAAGRRFAAAGAALGLLGVAAVTAQAVIDLVVGFLCEDRGAMNDLFDSVRSHPGVTPVVYTVGPLLFYVALVLLVTWRAASRRTGAWRPVAIVAGVAVTAVSLDLLPLGGLLFLLALAPLGGSPRAASAG
;
A
#
# COMPACT_ATOMS: atom_id res chain seq x y z
N MET A 1 23.63 -9.18 10.95
CA MET A 1 22.34 -8.79 10.32
C MET A 1 22.42 -7.30 10.03
N THR A 2 22.52 -6.93 8.77
CA THR A 2 22.78 -5.56 8.30
C THR A 2 21.67 -4.61 8.72
N ASP A 3 22.03 -3.51 9.39
CA ASP A 3 21.15 -2.39 9.72
C ASP A 3 20.83 -1.63 8.44
N ILE A 4 19.85 -2.12 7.69
CA ILE A 4 19.40 -1.45 6.48
C ILE A 4 18.60 -0.21 6.89
N LYS A 5 19.23 0.98 6.76
CA LYS A 5 18.63 2.29 7.03
C LYS A 5 17.62 2.68 5.92
N TRP A 6 16.42 2.11 5.94
CA TRP A 6 15.28 2.61 5.14
C TRP A 6 14.22 3.45 5.89
N PRO A 7 14.48 4.12 7.04
CA PRO A 7 13.36 4.57 7.88
C PRO A 7 12.61 5.79 7.35
N GLY A 8 13.16 6.56 6.40
CA GLY A 8 12.55 7.79 5.90
C GLY A 8 11.88 7.67 4.53
N ALA A 9 12.67 7.29 3.53
CA ALA A 9 12.25 7.29 2.13
C ALA A 9 11.03 6.38 1.87
N ALA A 10 10.93 5.24 2.53
CA ALA A 10 9.82 4.29 2.33
C ALA A 10 8.43 4.88 2.64
N PHE A 11 8.33 5.76 3.65
CA PHE A 11 7.08 6.44 4.01
C PHE A 11 6.63 7.46 2.95
N THR A 12 7.51 7.81 2.01
CA THR A 12 7.27 8.73 0.90
C THR A 12 7.14 7.99 -0.43
N VAL A 13 8.04 7.06 -0.72
CA VAL A 13 8.11 6.30 -1.98
C VAL A 13 6.83 5.50 -2.21
N GLY A 14 6.33 4.77 -1.22
CA GLY A 14 5.10 3.98 -1.37
C GLY A 14 3.90 4.82 -1.83
N PRO A 15 3.52 5.88 -1.08
CA PRO A 15 2.45 6.78 -1.47
C PRO A 15 2.67 7.52 -2.80
N LEU A 16 3.91 7.92 -3.11
CA LEU A 16 4.24 8.55 -4.40
C LEU A 16 4.06 7.58 -5.56
N CYS A 17 4.48 6.33 -5.41
CA CYS A 17 4.23 5.28 -6.40
C CYS A 17 2.72 5.03 -6.57
N MET A 18 1.94 4.97 -5.49
CA MET A 18 0.47 4.87 -5.62
C MET A 18 -0.14 6.06 -6.37
N THR A 19 0.39 7.26 -6.14
CA THR A 19 -0.02 8.46 -6.87
C THR A 19 0.35 8.35 -8.35
N GLY A 20 1.58 7.94 -8.66
CA GLY A 20 2.06 7.73 -10.02
C GLY A 20 1.29 6.64 -10.77
N TYR A 21 0.95 5.54 -10.10
CA TYR A 21 0.06 4.51 -10.64
C TYR A 21 -1.26 5.12 -11.10
N GLY A 22 -1.93 5.86 -10.22
CA GLY A 22 -3.18 6.53 -10.55
C GLY A 22 -3.05 7.52 -11.70
N LEU A 23 -1.97 8.31 -11.74
CA LEU A 23 -1.74 9.30 -12.80
C LEU A 23 -1.51 8.64 -14.17
N ILE A 24 -0.76 7.55 -14.24
CA ILE A 24 -0.56 6.81 -15.49
C ILE A 24 -1.87 6.16 -15.91
N ARG A 25 -2.61 5.57 -14.96
CA ARG A 25 -3.92 4.95 -15.22
C ARG A 25 -4.92 5.93 -15.85
N LEU A 26 -4.92 7.19 -15.43
CA LEU A 26 -5.79 8.23 -16.02
C LEU A 26 -5.51 8.53 -17.50
N THR A 27 -4.36 8.09 -18.03
CA THR A 27 -4.02 8.21 -19.46
C THR A 27 -4.46 7.00 -20.28
N ASP A 28 -4.97 5.95 -19.64
CA ASP A 28 -5.35 4.68 -20.27
C ASP A 28 -6.87 4.54 -20.35
N ASP A 29 -7.49 5.20 -21.35
CA ASP A 29 -8.95 5.20 -21.51
C ASP A 29 -9.52 3.80 -21.72
N VAL A 30 -8.79 2.95 -22.44
CA VAL A 30 -9.22 1.60 -22.82
C VAL A 30 -8.92 0.60 -21.71
N HIS A 31 -8.07 0.93 -20.72
CA HIS A 31 -7.54 0.04 -19.68
C HIS A 31 -7.20 -1.36 -20.21
N GLY A 32 -6.56 -1.40 -21.37
CA GLY A 32 -6.22 -2.62 -22.12
C GLY A 32 -4.73 -2.93 -22.06
N PRO A 33 -4.26 -3.98 -22.76
CA PRO A 33 -2.85 -4.33 -22.74
C PRO A 33 -2.03 -3.23 -23.43
N GLY A 34 -0.85 -2.92 -22.91
CA GLY A 34 0.00 -1.88 -23.48
C GLY A 34 0.90 -1.17 -22.46
N LEU A 35 1.56 -0.09 -22.91
CA LEU A 35 2.58 0.60 -22.12
C LEU A 35 2.01 1.24 -20.85
N ALA A 36 0.84 1.90 -20.94
CA ALA A 36 0.21 2.56 -19.79
C ALA A 36 -0.20 1.54 -18.72
N TRP A 37 -0.82 0.42 -19.13
CA TRP A 37 -1.12 -0.71 -18.26
C TRP A 37 0.14 -1.26 -17.59
N SER A 38 1.16 -1.66 -18.36
CA SER A 38 2.34 -2.30 -17.79
C SER A 38 3.16 -1.36 -16.91
N LEU A 39 3.35 -0.10 -17.33
CA LEU A 39 4.10 0.88 -16.54
C LEU A 39 3.37 1.21 -15.24
N SER A 40 2.05 1.40 -15.29
CA SER A 40 1.27 1.67 -14.09
C SER A 40 1.39 0.50 -13.09
N HIS A 41 1.22 -0.76 -13.52
CA HIS A 41 1.33 -1.91 -12.62
C HIS A 41 2.76 -2.14 -12.11
N LEU A 42 3.81 -1.81 -12.86
CA LEU A 42 5.19 -1.80 -12.36
C LEU A 42 5.38 -0.74 -11.26
N VAL A 43 4.81 0.45 -11.44
CA VAL A 43 4.86 1.52 -10.43
C VAL A 43 4.06 1.11 -9.19
N LEU A 44 2.88 0.49 -9.35
CA LEU A 44 2.09 -0.07 -8.25
C LEU A 44 2.89 -1.13 -7.48
N LEU A 45 3.56 -2.05 -8.19
CA LEU A 45 4.39 -3.09 -7.60
C LEU A 45 5.55 -2.51 -6.80
N ALA A 46 6.26 -1.52 -7.34
CA ALA A 46 7.30 -0.82 -6.60
C ALA A 46 6.75 -0.13 -5.34
N GLY A 47 5.57 0.50 -5.47
CA GLY A 47 4.88 1.17 -4.37
C GLY A 47 4.49 0.23 -3.24
N VAL A 48 3.83 -0.89 -3.55
CA VAL A 48 3.39 -1.86 -2.54
C VAL A 48 4.58 -2.52 -1.83
N LEU A 49 5.65 -2.82 -2.55
CA LEU A 49 6.87 -3.37 -1.96
C LEU A 49 7.56 -2.36 -1.03
N ALA A 50 7.49 -1.06 -1.33
CA ALA A 50 7.98 -0.01 -0.44
C ALA A 50 7.19 0.08 0.89
N PHE A 51 5.98 -0.47 0.97
CA PHE A 51 5.24 -0.55 2.23
C PHE A 51 5.71 -1.67 3.18
N VAL A 52 6.50 -2.64 2.71
CA VAL A 52 7.12 -3.66 3.59
C VAL A 52 7.91 -3.01 4.72
N PRO A 53 8.91 -2.15 4.47
CA PRO A 53 9.62 -1.46 5.55
C PRO A 53 8.73 -0.50 6.35
N VAL A 54 7.67 0.08 5.75
CA VAL A 54 6.69 0.92 6.47
C VAL A 54 5.99 0.12 7.57
N PHE A 55 5.44 -1.06 7.26
CA PHE A 55 4.77 -1.92 8.26
C PHE A 55 5.73 -2.39 9.35
N LEU A 56 6.97 -2.75 8.97
CA LEU A 56 8.00 -3.17 9.93
C LEU A 56 8.42 -2.03 10.87
N GLU A 57 8.53 -0.81 10.39
CA GLU A 57 8.87 0.33 11.23
C GLU A 57 7.68 0.80 12.08
N LEU A 58 6.45 0.80 11.54
CA LEU A 58 5.24 1.04 12.33
C LEU A 58 5.10 0.03 13.46
N ARG A 59 5.37 -1.26 13.22
CA ARG A 59 5.44 -2.30 14.26
C ARG A 59 6.41 -1.91 15.37
N ARG A 60 7.64 -1.54 15.02
CA ARG A 60 8.68 -1.15 15.98
C ARG A 60 8.23 0.07 16.79
N MET A 61 7.72 1.10 16.12
CA MET A 61 7.26 2.33 16.74
C MET A 61 6.08 2.12 17.69
N VAL A 62 5.15 1.22 17.35
CA VAL A 62 4.02 0.84 18.22
C VAL A 62 4.50 0.00 19.41
N ALA A 63 5.42 -0.95 19.19
CA ALA A 63 5.94 -1.84 20.22
C ALA A 63 6.86 -1.13 21.25
N ARG A 64 7.53 -0.04 20.86
CA ARG A 64 8.47 0.71 21.72
C ARG A 64 7.79 1.21 23.01
N GLY A 65 8.33 0.77 24.15
CA GLY A 65 7.88 1.16 25.50
C GLY A 65 6.53 0.56 25.90
N ARG A 66 6.15 -0.61 25.35
CA ARG A 66 4.88 -1.29 25.67
C ARG A 66 5.08 -2.64 26.32
N GLY A 67 4.08 -3.04 27.12
CA GLY A 67 3.96 -4.40 27.67
C GLY A 67 3.64 -5.45 26.60
N ALA A 68 3.50 -6.71 27.03
CA ALA A 68 3.32 -7.86 26.13
C ALA A 68 2.13 -7.71 25.17
N ALA A 69 0.99 -7.20 25.64
CA ALA A 69 -0.21 -7.00 24.82
C ALA A 69 0.03 -6.01 23.66
N GLY A 70 0.66 -4.86 23.93
CA GLY A 70 0.97 -3.86 22.89
C GLY A 70 1.98 -4.38 21.86
N ARG A 71 2.93 -5.23 22.29
CA ARG A 71 3.87 -5.92 21.37
C ARG A 71 3.16 -6.93 20.47
N ARG A 72 2.21 -7.70 21.01
CA ARG A 72 1.38 -8.65 20.24
C ARG A 72 0.50 -7.93 19.23
N PHE A 73 -0.16 -6.84 19.63
CA PHE A 73 -0.95 -6.00 18.72
C PHE A 73 -0.10 -5.46 17.56
N ALA A 74 1.09 -4.91 17.87
CA ALA A 74 2.01 -4.43 16.84
C ALA A 74 2.42 -5.53 15.85
N ALA A 75 2.71 -6.74 16.36
CA ALA A 75 3.09 -7.87 15.54
C ALA A 75 1.93 -8.35 14.65
N ALA A 76 0.73 -8.48 15.20
CA ALA A 76 -0.46 -8.88 14.46
C ALA A 76 -0.82 -7.87 13.36
N GLY A 77 -0.84 -6.57 13.69
CA GLY A 77 -1.09 -5.52 12.71
C GLY A 77 -0.08 -5.53 11.56
N ALA A 78 1.21 -5.71 11.87
CA ALA A 78 2.24 -5.81 10.83
C ALA A 78 2.12 -7.08 9.99
N ALA A 79 1.77 -8.22 10.59
CA ALA A 79 1.54 -9.46 9.86
C ALA A 79 0.37 -9.32 8.87
N LEU A 80 -0.75 -8.72 9.30
CA LEU A 80 -1.87 -8.41 8.42
C LEU A 80 -1.45 -7.49 7.27
N GLY A 81 -0.66 -6.46 7.56
CA GLY A 81 -0.16 -5.54 6.54
C GLY A 81 0.71 -6.23 5.50
N LEU A 82 1.61 -7.11 5.95
CA LEU A 82 2.48 -7.89 5.06
C LEU A 82 1.72 -8.93 4.23
N LEU A 83 0.67 -9.55 4.80
CA LEU A 83 -0.24 -10.41 4.03
C LEU A 83 -0.98 -9.61 2.95
N GLY A 84 -1.42 -8.39 3.27
CA GLY A 84 -2.01 -7.48 2.29
C GLY A 84 -1.04 -7.05 1.21
N VAL A 85 0.22 -6.73 1.56
CA VAL A 85 1.29 -6.48 0.59
C VAL A 85 1.49 -7.68 -0.33
N ALA A 86 1.54 -8.89 0.21
CA ALA A 86 1.70 -10.11 -0.58
C ALA A 86 0.52 -10.32 -1.55
N ALA A 87 -0.71 -10.09 -1.10
CA ALA A 87 -1.90 -10.18 -1.94
C ALA A 87 -1.89 -9.15 -3.10
N VAL A 88 -1.62 -7.87 -2.80
CA VAL A 88 -1.54 -6.82 -3.83
C VAL A 88 -0.35 -7.04 -4.77
N THR A 89 0.76 -7.57 -4.26
CA THR A 89 1.92 -7.98 -5.08
C THR A 89 1.52 -9.09 -6.05
N ALA A 90 0.83 -10.12 -5.58
CA ALA A 90 0.32 -11.19 -6.44
C ALA A 90 -0.64 -10.65 -7.49
N GLN A 91 -1.54 -9.74 -7.10
CA GLN A 91 -2.46 -9.09 -8.02
C GLN A 91 -1.72 -8.32 -9.12
N ALA A 92 -0.78 -7.44 -8.75
CA ALA A 92 0.00 -6.65 -9.70
C ALA A 92 0.86 -7.52 -10.64
N VAL A 93 1.38 -8.64 -10.15
CA VAL A 93 2.11 -9.61 -10.98
C VAL A 93 1.18 -10.28 -11.98
N ILE A 94 -0.03 -10.70 -11.57
CA ILE A 94 -1.02 -11.26 -12.50
C ILE A 94 -1.40 -10.20 -13.54
N ASP A 95 -1.69 -8.97 -13.09
CA ASP A 95 -2.05 -7.86 -13.98
C ASP A 95 -0.96 -7.62 -15.04
N LEU A 96 0.32 -7.64 -14.65
CA LEU A 96 1.46 -7.53 -15.57
C LEU A 96 1.53 -8.71 -16.54
N VAL A 97 1.45 -9.94 -16.04
CA VAL A 97 1.52 -11.15 -16.87
C VAL A 97 0.39 -11.16 -17.89
N VAL A 98 -0.85 -10.88 -17.47
CA VAL A 98 -2.00 -10.79 -18.37
C VAL A 98 -1.80 -9.68 -19.40
N GLY A 99 -1.34 -8.50 -18.97
CA GLY A 99 -1.07 -7.38 -19.86
C GLY A 99 0.02 -7.65 -20.90
N PHE A 100 0.98 -8.54 -20.62
CA PHE A 100 2.00 -8.95 -21.58
C PHE A 100 1.58 -10.11 -22.48
N LEU A 101 0.60 -10.93 -22.07
CA LEU A 101 0.16 -12.10 -22.82
C LEU A 101 -0.98 -11.81 -23.81
N CYS A 102 -1.69 -10.71 -23.62
CA CYS A 102 -2.90 -10.39 -24.40
C CYS A 102 -2.66 -9.26 -25.40
N GLU A 103 -3.23 -9.39 -26.59
CA GLU A 103 -3.13 -8.37 -27.66
C GLU A 103 -4.24 -7.31 -27.55
N ASP A 104 -5.36 -7.65 -26.93
CA ASP A 104 -6.50 -6.76 -26.75
C ASP A 104 -7.21 -6.94 -25.39
N ARG A 105 -8.18 -6.05 -25.15
CA ARG A 105 -8.98 -6.01 -23.91
C ARG A 105 -9.87 -7.24 -23.73
N GLY A 106 -10.36 -7.84 -24.82
CA GLY A 106 -11.20 -9.02 -24.79
C GLY A 106 -10.42 -10.23 -24.26
N ALA A 107 -9.26 -10.49 -24.87
CA ALA A 107 -8.36 -11.56 -24.44
C ALA A 107 -7.90 -11.39 -22.99
N MET A 108 -7.66 -10.15 -22.53
CA MET A 108 -7.35 -9.88 -21.13
C MET A 108 -8.48 -10.29 -20.20
N ASN A 109 -9.73 -9.95 -20.53
CA ASN A 109 -10.89 -10.28 -19.70
C ASN A 109 -11.06 -11.80 -19.58
N ASP A 110 -10.96 -12.53 -20.70
CA ASP A 110 -11.06 -13.99 -20.71
C ASP A 110 -9.96 -14.64 -19.83
N LEU A 111 -8.72 -14.13 -19.91
CA LEU A 111 -7.63 -14.64 -19.11
C LEU A 111 -7.79 -14.29 -17.62
N PHE A 112 -8.25 -13.07 -17.30
CA PHE A 112 -8.57 -12.71 -15.91
C PHE A 112 -9.67 -13.58 -15.33
N ASP A 113 -10.72 -13.87 -16.09
CA ASP A 113 -11.83 -14.71 -15.65
C ASP A 113 -11.35 -16.15 -15.42
N SER A 114 -10.51 -16.67 -16.30
CA SER A 114 -9.81 -17.95 -16.10
C SER A 114 -8.98 -17.96 -14.80
N VAL A 115 -8.17 -16.93 -14.56
CA VAL A 115 -7.38 -16.83 -13.31
C VAL A 115 -8.30 -16.76 -12.07
N ARG A 116 -9.34 -15.93 -12.10
CA ARG A 116 -10.27 -15.73 -10.98
C ARG A 116 -11.20 -16.92 -10.72
N SER A 117 -11.37 -17.80 -11.70
CA SER A 117 -12.15 -19.04 -11.56
C SER A 117 -11.53 -20.04 -10.58
N HIS A 118 -10.23 -19.92 -10.29
CA HIS A 118 -9.53 -20.78 -9.36
C HIS A 118 -10.00 -20.53 -7.91
N PRO A 119 -10.36 -21.58 -7.14
CA PRO A 119 -10.82 -21.43 -5.77
C PRO A 119 -9.82 -20.64 -4.92
N GLY A 120 -10.33 -19.62 -4.22
CA GLY A 120 -9.52 -18.81 -3.32
C GLY A 120 -8.80 -17.62 -3.97
N VAL A 121 -8.63 -17.58 -5.30
CA VAL A 121 -7.90 -16.46 -5.95
C VAL A 121 -8.63 -15.14 -5.76
N THR A 122 -9.93 -15.08 -6.03
CA THR A 122 -10.73 -13.86 -5.82
C THR A 122 -10.71 -13.34 -4.37
N PRO A 123 -10.96 -14.16 -3.34
CA PRO A 123 -10.85 -13.69 -1.94
C PRO A 123 -9.42 -13.32 -1.55
N VAL A 124 -8.42 -14.12 -1.90
CA VAL A 124 -7.05 -13.94 -1.41
C VAL A 124 -6.32 -12.82 -2.17
N VAL A 125 -6.52 -12.68 -3.47
CA VAL A 125 -5.72 -11.79 -4.33
C VAL A 125 -6.46 -10.52 -4.71
N TYR A 126 -7.78 -10.58 -4.92
CA TYR A 126 -8.53 -9.46 -5.50
C TYR A 126 -9.48 -8.74 -4.52
N THR A 127 -9.78 -9.33 -3.35
CA THR A 127 -10.77 -8.73 -2.42
C THR A 127 -10.27 -8.69 -0.98
N VAL A 128 -10.37 -9.76 -0.20
CA VAL A 128 -10.05 -9.78 1.24
C VAL A 128 -8.57 -9.55 1.50
N GLY A 129 -7.68 -10.22 0.76
CA GLY A 129 -6.24 -10.08 0.96
C GLY A 129 -5.75 -8.64 0.83
N PRO A 130 -6.03 -7.94 -0.29
CA PRO A 130 -5.70 -6.52 -0.43
C PRO A 130 -6.26 -5.64 0.68
N LEU A 131 -7.47 -5.90 1.19
CA LEU A 131 -8.04 -5.12 2.28
C LEU A 131 -7.22 -5.20 3.58
N LEU A 132 -6.49 -6.30 3.82
CA LEU A 132 -5.63 -6.44 5.00
C LEU A 132 -4.53 -5.37 5.03
N PHE A 133 -4.07 -4.90 3.87
CA PHE A 133 -3.11 -3.81 3.76
C PHE A 133 -3.66 -2.53 4.42
N TYR A 134 -4.86 -2.12 4.02
CA TYR A 134 -5.49 -0.89 4.50
C TYR A 134 -5.89 -1.01 5.98
N VAL A 135 -6.47 -2.16 6.37
CA VAL A 135 -6.85 -2.43 7.76
C VAL A 135 -5.62 -2.34 8.67
N ALA A 136 -4.51 -2.99 8.32
CA ALA A 136 -3.29 -2.94 9.10
C ALA A 136 -2.73 -1.53 9.22
N LEU A 137 -2.75 -0.76 8.12
CA LEU A 137 -2.23 0.61 8.10
C LEU A 137 -3.06 1.52 9.03
N VAL A 138 -4.40 1.44 8.94
CA VAL A 138 -5.31 2.17 9.83
C VAL A 138 -5.12 1.75 11.28
N LEU A 139 -5.04 0.45 11.58
CA LEU A 139 -4.85 -0.06 12.94
C LEU A 139 -3.56 0.47 13.59
N LEU A 140 -2.43 0.34 12.90
CA LEU A 140 -1.13 0.73 13.44
C LEU A 140 -1.01 2.26 13.61
N VAL A 141 -1.53 3.04 12.66
CA VAL A 141 -1.50 4.52 12.74
C VAL A 141 -2.49 5.04 13.78
N THR A 142 -3.70 4.47 13.86
CA THR A 142 -4.70 4.83 14.88
C THR A 142 -4.19 4.53 16.28
N TRP A 143 -3.53 3.38 16.49
CA TRP A 143 -2.96 3.06 17.80
C TRP A 143 -1.94 4.11 18.26
N ARG A 144 -1.11 4.61 17.33
CA ARG A 144 -0.17 5.69 17.64
C ARG A 144 -0.87 7.00 18.00
N ALA A 145 -1.95 7.33 17.29
CA ALA A 145 -2.75 8.52 17.56
C ALA A 145 -3.47 8.42 18.92
N ALA A 146 -4.09 7.28 19.22
CA ALA A 146 -4.73 7.00 20.51
C ALA A 146 -3.73 7.08 21.68
N SER A 147 -2.47 6.76 21.41
CA SER A 147 -1.38 6.88 22.38
C SER A 147 -0.78 8.29 22.49
N ARG A 148 -1.41 9.29 21.85
CA ARG A 148 -0.98 10.70 21.74
C ARG A 148 0.45 10.88 21.22
N ARG A 149 0.98 9.90 20.47
CA ARG A 149 2.31 9.99 19.85
C ARG A 149 2.28 10.59 18.44
N THR A 150 1.09 10.80 17.89
CA THR A 150 0.82 11.43 16.58
C THR A 150 -0.55 12.11 16.62
N GLY A 151 -0.81 13.07 15.72
CA GLY A 151 -2.13 13.70 15.60
C GLY A 151 -3.20 12.73 15.05
N ALA A 152 -4.44 12.88 15.51
CA ALA A 152 -5.59 12.08 15.06
C ALA A 152 -6.01 12.34 13.61
N TRP A 153 -5.57 13.45 13.02
CA TRP A 153 -5.80 13.75 11.60
C TRP A 153 -5.13 12.74 10.66
N ARG A 154 -4.06 12.05 11.09
CA ARG A 154 -3.34 11.06 10.26
C ARG A 154 -4.16 9.81 9.94
N PRO A 155 -4.71 9.07 10.92
CA PRO A 155 -5.60 7.97 10.59
C PRO A 155 -6.84 8.43 9.83
N VAL A 156 -7.35 9.64 10.08
CA VAL A 156 -8.45 10.22 9.29
C VAL A 156 -8.05 10.42 7.82
N ALA A 157 -6.86 10.97 7.55
CA ALA A 157 -6.34 11.12 6.19
C ALA A 157 -6.16 9.78 5.48
N ILE A 158 -5.73 8.73 6.20
CA ILE A 158 -5.64 7.37 5.64
C ILE A 158 -7.03 6.82 5.34
N VAL A 159 -7.99 6.93 6.26
CA VAL A 159 -9.36 6.48 6.00
C VAL A 159 -9.98 7.23 4.83
N ALA A 160 -9.77 8.55 4.74
CA ALA A 160 -10.20 9.35 3.60
C ALA A 160 -9.55 8.88 2.30
N GLY A 161 -8.23 8.60 2.31
CA GLY A 161 -7.51 8.05 1.18
C GLY A 161 -8.08 6.72 0.69
N VAL A 162 -8.40 5.81 1.62
CA VAL A 162 -9.06 4.53 1.30
C VAL A 162 -10.45 4.78 0.71
N ALA A 163 -11.25 5.65 1.35
CA ALA A 163 -12.61 5.94 0.90
C ALA A 163 -12.64 6.53 -0.51
N VAL A 164 -11.77 7.49 -0.84
CA VAL A 164 -11.72 8.06 -2.20
C VAL A 164 -11.32 7.01 -3.24
N THR A 165 -10.35 6.14 -2.92
CA THR A 165 -9.96 5.05 -3.83
C THR A 165 -11.05 3.98 -4.00
N ALA A 166 -11.90 3.80 -2.99
CA ALA A 166 -13.03 2.87 -3.06
C ALA A 166 -14.19 3.42 -3.88
N VAL A 167 -14.35 4.75 -3.94
CA VAL A 167 -15.34 5.41 -4.81
C VAL A 167 -14.95 5.26 -6.27
N SER A 168 -13.69 5.52 -6.60
CA SER A 168 -13.14 5.26 -7.93
C SER A 168 -11.63 5.08 -7.86
N LEU A 169 -11.12 4.14 -8.65
CA LEU A 169 -9.67 3.97 -8.84
C LEU A 169 -9.06 5.19 -9.55
N ASP A 170 -9.84 5.99 -10.27
CA ASP A 170 -9.36 7.24 -10.89
C ASP A 170 -8.96 8.29 -9.84
N LEU A 171 -9.44 8.15 -8.59
CA LEU A 171 -9.07 8.99 -7.46
C LEU A 171 -7.83 8.46 -6.70
N LEU A 172 -7.14 7.44 -7.22
CA LEU A 172 -5.87 6.96 -6.67
C LEU A 172 -4.79 8.03 -6.51
N PRO A 173 -4.65 9.03 -7.41
CA PRO A 173 -3.72 10.12 -7.16
C PRO A 173 -4.03 10.86 -5.85
N LEU A 174 -5.31 11.17 -5.61
CA LEU A 174 -5.74 11.82 -4.37
C LEU A 174 -5.53 10.92 -3.15
N GLY A 175 -5.88 9.63 -3.26
CA GLY A 175 -5.65 8.65 -2.20
C GLY A 175 -4.17 8.52 -1.82
N GLY A 176 -3.29 8.43 -2.82
CA GLY A 176 -1.84 8.40 -2.65
C GLY A 176 -1.30 9.66 -1.98
N LEU A 177 -1.78 10.85 -2.37
CA LEU A 177 -1.41 12.12 -1.73
C LEU A 177 -1.88 12.20 -0.27
N LEU A 178 -3.06 11.68 0.06
CA LEU A 178 -3.56 11.60 1.43
C LEU A 178 -2.72 10.65 2.30
N PHE A 179 -2.30 9.51 1.74
CA PHE A 179 -1.35 8.61 2.40
C PHE A 179 0.00 9.28 2.58
N LEU A 180 0.49 10.00 1.58
CA LEU A 180 1.74 10.74 1.65
C LEU A 180 1.71 11.77 2.77
N LEU A 181 0.64 12.58 2.84
CA LEU A 181 0.41 13.57 3.88
C LEU A 181 0.43 12.92 5.28
N ALA A 182 -0.23 11.77 5.43
CA ALA A 182 -0.30 11.07 6.71
C ALA A 182 1.05 10.43 7.14
N LEU A 183 1.83 9.93 6.17
CA LEU A 183 2.97 9.05 6.41
C LEU A 183 4.33 9.74 6.30
N ALA A 184 4.54 10.66 5.35
CA ALA A 184 5.85 11.27 5.11
C ALA A 184 6.51 11.85 6.38
N PRO A 185 5.80 12.57 7.29
CA PRO A 185 6.44 13.14 8.46
C PRO A 185 6.70 12.10 9.57
N LEU A 186 6.35 10.82 9.40
CA LEU A 186 6.82 9.73 10.26
C LEU A 186 8.24 9.27 9.92
N GLY A 187 8.68 9.52 8.69
CA GLY A 187 10.01 9.14 8.20
C GLY A 187 11.12 10.12 8.56
N GLY A 188 10.77 11.36 8.93
CA GLY A 188 11.72 12.37 9.36
C GLY A 188 12.24 12.09 10.78
N SER A 189 13.54 11.79 10.92
CA SER A 189 14.17 11.70 12.25
C SER A 189 14.39 13.11 12.84
N PRO A 190 13.96 13.39 14.09
CA PRO A 190 14.20 14.68 14.74
C PRO A 190 15.68 15.05 14.97
N ARG A 191 16.62 14.12 14.75
CA ARG A 191 18.05 14.34 15.00
C ARG A 191 18.77 15.27 14.02
N ALA A 192 18.16 15.59 12.88
CA ALA A 192 18.73 16.58 11.95
C ALA A 192 18.41 18.03 12.35
N ALA A 193 17.46 18.26 13.26
CA ALA A 193 17.04 19.59 13.69
C ALA A 193 17.79 20.12 14.92
N SER A 194 18.73 19.35 15.49
CA SER A 194 19.54 19.74 16.66
C SER A 194 21.03 19.93 16.32
N ALA A 195 21.35 20.16 15.04
CA ALA A 195 22.72 20.39 14.57
C ALA A 195 22.84 21.67 13.72
N GLY A 196 21.91 22.62 13.91
CA GLY A 196 21.97 23.97 13.35
C GLY A 196 22.07 24.99 14.46
#